data_AF-A0A1Q4XMH3-F1
#
_entry.id   AF-A0A1Q4XMH3-F1
#
_cell.length_a   1.000
_cell.length_b   1.000
_cell.length_c   1.000
_cell.angle_alpha   90.00
_cell.angle_beta   90.00
_cell.angle_gamma   90.00
#
_symmetry.space_group_name_H-M   'P 1'
#
loop_
_entity.id
_entity.type
_entity.pdbx_description
1 polymer ?
#
loop_
_entity_poly.entity_id
_entity_poly.type
_entity_poly.pdbx_seq_one_letter_code
_entity_poly.pdbx_strand_id
1 'polypeptide(L)' 'MSLEEASRQLEAAIHDARVSFDCILLDEVDRAHTNAITARAAVDAAEYALRVELERRQSAEEGTSGGGASEASGTVD' A
#
# COMPACT_ATOMS: atom_id res chain seq x y z
N MET A 1 4.65 -4.69 5.06
CA MET A 1 5.01 -3.82 3.91
C MET A 1 4.91 -2.38 4.39
N SER A 2 5.77 -1.45 3.96
CA SER A 2 5.82 -0.06 4.48
C SER A 2 5.25 0.95 3.48
N LEU A 3 4.94 2.17 3.93
CA LEU A 3 4.57 3.28 3.04
C LEU A 3 5.68 3.67 2.07
N GLU A 4 6.95 3.51 2.47
CA GLU A 4 8.08 3.73 1.56
C GLU A 4 8.07 2.71 0.41
N GLU A 5 7.76 1.45 0.71
CA GLU A 5 7.61 0.42 -0.32
C GLU A 5 6.44 0.74 -1.25
N ALA A 6 5.31 1.24 -0.72
CA ALA A 6 4.20 1.69 -1.55
C ALA A 6 4.64 2.79 -2.55
N SER A 7 5.43 3.76 -2.10
CA SER A 7 5.97 4.82 -2.97
C SER A 7 6.89 4.26 -4.05
N ARG A 8 7.83 3.37 -3.68
CA ARG A 8 8.76 2.74 -4.63
C ARG A 8 8.02 1.93 -5.69
N GLN A 9 6.99 1.19 -5.29
CA GLN A 9 6.17 0.40 -6.23
C GLN A 9 5.37 1.32 -7.16
N LEU A 10 4.81 2.43 -6.67
CA LEU A 10 4.13 3.40 -7.53
C LEU A 10 5.07 4.08 -8.53
N GLU A 11 6.30 4.39 -8.14
CA GLU A 11 7.32 4.93 -9.05
C GLU A 11 7.66 3.93 -10.16
N ALA A 12 7.84 2.65 -9.81
CA ALA A 12 8.05 1.56 -10.78
C ALA A 12 6.84 1.41 -11.72
N ALA A 13 5.62 1.44 -11.19
CA ALA A 13 4.39 1.37 -11.99
C ALA A 13 4.29 2.52 -13.01
N ILE A 14 4.62 3.74 -12.60
CA ILE A 14 4.63 4.92 -13.50
C ILE A 14 5.68 4.74 -14.59
N HIS A 15 6.87 4.27 -14.24
CA HIS A 15 7.93 4.00 -15.21
C HIS A 15 7.45 2.98 -16.26
N ASP A 16 6.94 1.84 -15.82
CA ASP A 16 6.52 0.76 -16.71
C ASP A 16 5.32 1.18 -17.58
N ALA A 17 4.38 1.96 -17.02
CA ALA A 17 3.28 2.52 -17.81
C ALA A 17 3.77 3.47 -18.92
N ARG A 18 4.80 4.28 -18.65
CA ARG A 18 5.41 5.15 -19.67
C ARG A 18 6.10 4.33 -20.76
N VAL A 19 6.90 3.33 -20.38
CA VAL A 19 7.54 2.42 -21.35
C VAL A 19 6.50 1.70 -22.20
N SER A 20 5.38 1.25 -21.60
CA SER A 20 4.28 0.62 -22.33
C SER A 20 3.68 1.56 -23.38
N PHE A 21 3.44 2.82 -23.04
CA PHE A 21 2.95 3.85 -23.97
C PHE A 21 3.93 4.09 -25.13
N ASP A 22 5.23 4.22 -24.84
CA ASP A 22 6.26 4.43 -25.86
C ASP A 22 6.37 3.22 -26.80
N CYS A 23 6.29 1.99 -26.27
CA CYS A 23 6.27 0.77 -27.09
C CYS A 23 5.05 0.70 -28.02
N ILE A 24 3.88 1.20 -27.61
CA ILE A 24 2.70 1.27 -28.50
C ILE A 24 2.97 2.19 -29.69
N LEU A 25 3.63 3.33 -29.48
CA LEU A 25 3.97 4.27 -30.56
C LEU A 25 5.00 3.70 -31.54
N LEU A 26 5.78 2.72 -31.11
CA LEU A 26 6.80 2.03 -31.91
C LEU A 26 6.30 0.71 -32.53
N ASP A 27 5.01 0.37 -32.38
CA ASP A 27 4.41 -0.91 -32.80
C ASP A 27 5.05 -2.16 -32.14
N GLU A 28 5.65 -1.98 -30.96
CA GLU A 28 6.29 -3.04 -30.18
C GLU A 28 5.29 -3.67 -29.17
N VAL A 29 4.19 -4.24 -29.68
CA VAL A 29 3.04 -4.66 -28.86
C VAL A 29 3.39 -5.69 -27.77
N ASP A 30 4.28 -6.64 -28.04
CA ASP A 30 4.70 -7.64 -27.05
C ASP A 30 5.43 -7.00 -25.85
N ARG A 31 6.26 -5.99 -26.12
CA ARG A 31 6.96 -5.22 -25.09
C ARG A 31 5.99 -4.31 -24.34
N ALA A 32 5.05 -3.68 -25.04
CA ALA A 32 4.00 -2.88 -24.42
C ALA A 32 3.17 -3.70 -23.43
N HIS A 33 2.74 -4.90 -23.83
CA HIS A 33 1.96 -5.81 -22.99
C HIS A 33 2.74 -6.26 -21.76
N THR A 34 4.03 -6.60 -21.92
CA THR A 34 4.89 -6.99 -20.80
C THR A 34 5.00 -5.89 -19.75
N ASN A 35 5.27 -4.65 -20.17
CA ASN A 35 5.36 -3.50 -19.25
C ASN A 35 4.00 -3.15 -18.63
N ALA A 36 2.89 -3.37 -19.35
CA ALA A 36 1.56 -3.18 -18.76
C ALA A 36 1.28 -4.20 -17.63
N ILE A 37 1.75 -5.45 -17.77
CA ILE A 37 1.63 -6.47 -16.72
C ILE A 37 2.47 -6.10 -15.50
N THR A 38 3.72 -5.66 -15.69
CA THR A 38 4.58 -5.28 -14.57
C THR A 38 4.08 -4.05 -13.85
N ALA A 39 3.57 -3.04 -14.59
CA ALA A 39 2.91 -1.88 -14.00
C ALA A 39 1.72 -2.28 -13.12
N ARG A 40 0.86 -3.20 -13.59
CA ARG A 40 -0.26 -3.71 -12.79
C ARG A 40 0.21 -4.39 -11.51
N ALA A 41 1.20 -5.27 -11.60
CA ALA A 41 1.74 -5.98 -10.43
C ALA A 41 2.31 -5.00 -9.39
N ALA A 42 2.99 -3.94 -9.83
CA ALA A 42 3.51 -2.90 -8.95
C ALA A 42 2.38 -2.08 -8.29
N VAL A 43 1.31 -1.75 -9.03
CA VAL A 43 0.11 -1.12 -8.45
C VAL A 43 -0.55 -2.01 -7.39
N ASP A 44 -0.69 -3.31 -7.66
CA ASP A 44 -1.27 -4.26 -6.70
C ASP A 44 -0.42 -4.35 -5.42
N ALA A 45 0.91 -4.32 -5.54
CA ALA A 45 1.82 -4.30 -4.39
C ALA A 45 1.70 -2.99 -3.58
N ALA A 46 1.60 -1.85 -4.27
CA ALA A 46 1.40 -0.56 -3.62
C ALA A 46 0.04 -0.48 -2.89
N GLU A 47 -1.03 -0.94 -3.52
CA GLU A 47 -2.37 -1.03 -2.91
C GLU A 47 -2.32 -1.88 -1.65
N TYR A 48 -1.67 -3.05 -1.71
CA TYR A 48 -1.55 -3.93 -0.56
C TYR A 48 -0.84 -3.25 0.61
N ALA A 49 0.27 -2.55 0.34
CA ALA A 49 0.99 -1.80 1.37
C ALA A 49 0.14 -0.68 2.00
N LEU A 50 -0.63 0.04 1.19
CA LEU A 50 -1.55 1.08 1.66
C LEU A 50 -2.67 0.50 2.51
N ARG A 51 -3.26 -0.62 2.07
CA ARG A 51 -4.32 -1.32 2.80
C ARG A 51 -3.85 -1.79 4.17
N VAL A 52 -2.67 -2.40 4.26
CA VAL A 52 -2.07 -2.82 5.54
C VAL A 52 -1.87 -1.62 6.48
N GLU A 53 -1.41 -0.47 5.96
CA GLU A 53 -1.24 0.73 6.77
C GLU A 53 -2.59 1.32 7.24
N LEU A 54 -3.62 1.28 6.40
CA LEU A 54 -4.97 1.71 6.78
C LEU A 54 -5.54 0.84 7.91
N GLU A 55 -5.42 -0.49 7.78
CA GLU A 55 -5.83 -1.45 8.81
C GLU A 55 -5.08 -1.18 10.12
N ARG A 56 -3.76 -0.96 10.06
CA ARG A 56 -2.93 -0.63 11.24
C ARG A 56 -3.40 0.64 11.96
N ARG A 57 -3.78 1.68 11.21
CA ARG A 57 -4.27 2.94 11.80
C ARG A 57 -5.63 2.76 12.48
N GLN A 58 -6.55 2.03 11.85
CA GLN A 58 -7.87 1.73 12.42
C GLN A 58 -7.75 0.98 13.75
N SER A 59 -6.90 -0.06 13.82
CA SER A 59 -6.68 -0.79 15.08
C SER A 59 -6.05 0.07 16.19
N ALA A 60 -5.23 1.07 15.84
CA ALA A 60 -4.65 1.99 16.82
C ALA A 60 -5.71 2.95 17.41
N GLU A 61 -6.66 3.39 16.59
CA GLU A 61 -7.78 4.25 17.03
C GLU A 61 -8.74 3.49 17.97
N GLU A 62 -9.04 2.22 17.66
CA GLU A 62 -9.87 1.35 18.50
C GLU A 62 -9.25 1.07 19.87
N GLY A 63 -7.93 0.80 19.93
CA GLY A 63 -7.20 0.52 21.16
C GLY A 63 -7.11 1.72 22.13
N THR A 64 -7.14 2.95 21.61
CA THR A 64 -7.17 4.17 22.44
C THR A 64 -8.51 4.38 23.14
N SER A 65 -9.61 3.83 22.62
CA SER A 65 -10.95 4.00 23.20
C SER A 65 -11.25 3.10 24.41
N GLY A 66 -10.44 2.04 24.65
CA GLY A 66 -10.67 1.04 25.69
C GLY A 66 -9.83 1.17 26.98
N GLY A 67 -8.90 2.14 27.05
CA GLY A 67 -7.88 2.21 28.11
C GLY A 67 -8.26 2.96 29.40
N GLY A 68 -9.52 3.37 29.58
CA GLY A 68 -9.95 4.27 30.65
C GLY A 68 -10.85 3.66 31.73
N ALA A 69 -10.57 2.47 32.26
CA ALA A 69 -11.27 1.94 33.45
C ALA A 69 -10.53 0.79 34.16
N SER A 70 -9.39 1.09 34.77
CA SER A 70 -8.81 0.35 35.92
C SER A 70 -7.65 1.23 36.38
N GLU A 71 -7.68 1.91 37.53
CA GLU A 71 -7.76 1.36 38.86
C GLU A 71 -8.47 2.35 39.79
N ALA A 72 -9.58 1.96 40.38
CA ALA A 72 -10.09 2.59 41.59
C ALA A 72 -10.67 1.51 42.50
N SER A 73 -10.29 1.61 43.77
CA SER A 73 -10.91 0.98 44.93
C SER A 73 -10.35 -0.38 45.36
N GLY A 74 -9.52 -0.31 46.39
CA GLY A 74 -9.11 -1.43 47.24
C GLY A 74 -8.57 -0.92 48.57
N THR A 75 -9.37 -0.15 49.31
CA THR A 75 -9.15 0.15 50.74
C THR A 75 -10.14 -0.67 51.57
N VAL A 76 -9.73 -0.95 52.82
CA VAL A 76 -10.44 -1.61 53.95
C VAL A 76 -10.31 -3.14 53.89
N ASP A 77 -9.60 -3.82 54.79
CA ASP A 77 -9.58 -3.75 56.26
C ASP A 77 -8.17 -3.96 56.85
#